data_AF-A0A9E6SP19-F1
#
_entry.id   AF-A0A9E6SP19-F1
#
_cell.length_a   1.000
_cell.length_b   1.000
_cell.length_c   1.000
_cell.angle_alpha   90.00
_cell.angle_beta   90.00
_cell.angle_gamma   90.00
#
_symmetry.space_group_name_H-M   'P 1'
#
loop_
_entity.id
_entity.type
_entity.pdbx_description
1 polymer ?
#
loop_
_entity_poly.entity_id
_entity_poly.type
_entity_poly.pdbx_seq_one_letter_code
_entity_poly.pdbx_strand_id
1 'polypeptide(L)'
;MIILLAKRRGRTRTYAEFLPYLLIEYRFWTHGRREAMKQSTPTLYNRLVRMPNGALLGRYFDDRHTPRPEMSREDRQTAQNISDENAKEQLYLNLRAGAESGWDFSSRWFRVADEIQSIQTTNMAAVDLNSMLYTLESTIAEAYTLIKQPLLATSFRKAAERRAETIRRYCWDESERFFVIMTRRHIIQVDEQPWQDCFLSIQKLLQKSKQPL
;
A
#
# COMPACT_ATOMS: atom_id res chain seq x y z
N MET A 1 9.82 -8.71 13.46
CA MET A 1 10.63 -9.80 14.08
C MET A 1 12.08 -9.40 14.34
N ILE A 2 12.86 -9.01 13.34
CA ILE A 2 14.32 -8.75 13.47
C ILE A 2 14.64 -7.62 14.47
N ILE A 3 13.82 -6.56 14.52
CA ILE A 3 13.95 -5.49 15.51
C ILE A 3 13.92 -6.02 16.95
N LEU A 4 13.04 -7.00 17.24
CA LEU A 4 12.94 -7.61 18.57
C LEU A 4 14.18 -8.47 18.87
N LEU A 5 14.63 -9.27 17.90
CA LEU A 5 15.83 -10.11 18.05
C LEU A 5 17.08 -9.25 18.30
N ALA A 6 17.20 -8.12 17.60
CA ALA A 6 18.29 -7.17 17.75
C ALA A 6 18.40 -6.57 19.16
N LYS A 7 17.27 -6.42 19.88
CA LYS A 7 17.28 -6.00 21.30
C LYS A 7 17.96 -7.02 22.21
N ARG A 8 17.93 -8.31 21.87
CA ARG A 8 18.51 -9.40 22.68
C ARG A 8 19.91 -9.82 22.24
N ARG A 9 20.18 -9.87 20.93
CA ARG A 9 21.46 -10.35 20.35
C ARG A 9 22.43 -9.24 19.93
N GLY A 10 22.04 -7.97 20.14
CA GLY A 10 22.79 -6.80 19.71
C GLY A 10 22.41 -6.34 18.30
N ARG A 11 22.21 -5.02 18.13
CA ARG A 11 21.70 -4.41 16.90
C ARG A 11 22.60 -4.65 15.70
N THR A 12 23.87 -4.24 15.79
CA THR A 12 24.82 -4.31 14.66
C THR A 12 24.97 -5.71 14.10
N ARG A 13 25.21 -6.70 14.96
CA ARG A 13 25.38 -8.10 14.55
C ARG A 13 24.11 -8.63 13.88
N THR A 14 22.97 -8.48 14.54
CA THR A 14 21.69 -9.01 14.04
C THR A 14 21.32 -8.37 12.71
N TYR A 15 21.44 -7.04 12.58
CA TYR A 15 21.05 -6.37 11.35
C TYR A 15 22.00 -6.69 10.19
N ALA A 16 23.30 -6.82 10.45
CA ALA A 16 24.25 -7.24 9.43
C ALA A 16 23.98 -8.67 8.93
N GLU A 17 23.69 -9.59 9.86
CA GLU A 17 23.36 -11.00 9.55
C GLU A 17 22.08 -11.13 8.72
N PHE A 18 21.03 -10.37 9.08
CA PHE A 18 19.72 -10.51 8.43
C PHE A 18 19.48 -9.56 7.24
N LEU A 19 20.40 -8.63 6.97
CA LEU A 19 20.26 -7.66 5.86
C LEU A 19 19.96 -8.32 4.50
N PRO A 20 20.62 -9.42 4.08
CA PRO A 20 20.29 -10.07 2.81
C PRO A 20 18.83 -10.51 2.71
N TYR A 21 18.26 -11.03 3.80
CA TYR A 21 16.87 -11.50 3.83
C TYR A 21 15.87 -10.35 3.81
N LEU A 22 16.16 -9.25 4.53
CA LEU A 22 15.35 -8.02 4.46
C LEU A 22 15.30 -7.48 3.02
N LEU A 23 16.42 -7.54 2.30
CA LEU A 23 16.48 -7.11 0.90
C LEU A 23 15.71 -8.05 -0.04
N ILE A 24 15.72 -9.36 0.22
CA ILE A 24 14.91 -10.33 -0.54
C ILE A 24 13.41 -10.04 -0.36
N GLU A 25 12.97 -9.86 0.88
CA GLU A 25 11.57 -9.49 1.19
C GLU A 25 11.19 -8.16 0.54
N TYR A 26 12.05 -7.15 0.66
CA TYR A 26 11.80 -5.85 0.02
C TYR A 26 11.69 -5.97 -1.51
N ARG A 27 12.53 -6.79 -2.14
CA ARG A 27 12.48 -7.05 -3.59
C ARG A 27 11.22 -7.81 -4.00
N PHE A 28 10.70 -8.68 -3.15
CA PHE A 28 9.43 -9.36 -3.38
C PHE A 28 8.28 -8.35 -3.43
N TRP A 29 8.15 -7.49 -2.42
CA TRP A 29 7.09 -6.48 -2.35
C TRP A 29 7.22 -5.37 -3.39
N THR A 30 8.45 -5.06 -3.82
CA THR A 30 8.72 -4.03 -4.83
C THR A 30 9.00 -4.59 -6.23
N HIS A 31 8.67 -5.86 -6.47
CA HIS A 31 8.82 -6.48 -7.77
C HIS A 31 8.00 -5.73 -8.82
N GLY A 32 8.61 -5.44 -9.98
CA GLY A 32 7.96 -4.64 -11.03
C GLY A 32 8.03 -3.12 -10.86
N ARG A 33 8.80 -2.62 -9.87
CA ARG A 33 8.94 -1.18 -9.61
C ARG A 33 9.36 -0.37 -10.84
N ARG A 34 10.25 -0.89 -11.70
CA ARG A 34 10.74 -0.14 -12.86
C ARG A 34 9.63 0.02 -13.90
N GLU A 35 8.85 -1.02 -14.11
CA GLU A 35 7.74 -1.10 -15.05
C GLU A 35 6.59 -0.21 -14.57
N ALA A 36 6.23 -0.29 -13.29
CA ALA A 36 5.26 0.61 -12.65
C ALA A 36 5.69 2.09 -12.76
N MET A 37 6.99 2.38 -12.66
CA MET A 37 7.52 3.74 -12.79
C MET A 37 7.49 4.29 -14.23
N LYS A 38 7.40 3.44 -15.27
CA LYS A 38 7.29 3.88 -16.67
C LYS A 38 5.88 4.34 -17.04
N GLN A 39 4.87 3.89 -16.32
CA GLN A 39 3.48 4.24 -16.61
C GLN A 39 3.22 5.69 -16.21
N SER A 40 2.67 6.51 -17.11
CA SER A 40 2.46 7.94 -16.88
C SER A 40 1.28 8.24 -15.97
N THR A 41 0.31 7.33 -15.90
CA THR A 41 -0.93 7.48 -15.13
C THR A 41 -0.90 6.67 -13.83
N PRO A 42 -1.72 7.01 -12.82
CA PRO A 42 -1.93 6.16 -11.65
C PRO A 42 -2.45 4.80 -12.08
N THR A 43 -1.68 3.76 -11.78
CA THR A 43 -1.89 2.42 -12.29
C THR A 43 -1.60 1.37 -11.24
N LEU A 44 -2.24 0.23 -11.44
CA LEU A 44 -2.05 -0.97 -10.66
C LEU A 44 -1.11 -1.89 -11.43
N TYR A 45 -0.01 -2.31 -10.79
CA TYR A 45 0.97 -3.21 -11.41
C TYR A 45 1.41 -4.24 -10.39
N ASN A 46 0.96 -5.49 -10.53
CA ASN A 46 1.24 -6.59 -9.60
C ASN A 46 1.01 -6.17 -8.14
N ARG A 47 2.02 -6.20 -7.26
CA ARG A 47 1.91 -5.78 -5.85
C ARG A 47 2.03 -4.27 -5.63
N LEU A 48 2.07 -3.47 -6.69
CA LEU A 48 2.34 -2.04 -6.63
C LEU A 48 1.15 -1.21 -7.11
N VAL A 49 0.97 -0.07 -6.46
CA VAL A 49 0.02 0.98 -6.81
C VAL A 49 0.81 2.25 -7.04
N ARG A 50 0.78 2.79 -8.27
CA ARG A 50 1.36 4.09 -8.58
C ARG A 50 0.39 5.18 -8.16
N MET A 51 0.85 5.98 -7.21
CA MET A 51 0.12 7.14 -6.70
C MET A 51 0.33 8.35 -7.61
N PRO A 52 -0.58 9.34 -7.59
CA PRO A 52 -0.48 10.49 -8.48
C PRO A 52 0.76 11.37 -8.25
N ASN A 53 1.25 11.46 -7.01
CA ASN A 53 2.54 12.07 -6.67
C ASN A 53 3.77 11.26 -7.20
N GLY A 54 3.54 10.21 -8.00
CA GLY A 54 4.56 9.33 -8.56
C GLY A 54 5.20 8.39 -7.56
N ALA A 55 4.75 8.36 -6.29
CA ALA A 55 5.19 7.37 -5.32
C ALA A 55 4.54 6.00 -5.59
N LEU A 56 5.13 4.95 -5.01
CA LEU A 56 4.60 3.59 -5.12
C LEU A 56 4.18 3.10 -3.73
N LEU A 57 2.93 2.69 -3.61
CA LEU A 57 2.42 1.95 -2.45
C LEU A 57 2.30 0.47 -2.78
N GLY A 58 2.40 -0.37 -1.75
CA GLY A 58 2.14 -1.81 -1.86
C GLY A 58 0.64 -2.11 -1.82
N ARG A 59 0.24 -3.19 -2.49
CA ARG A 59 -1.07 -3.85 -2.36
C ARG A 59 -0.87 -5.36 -2.27
N TYR A 60 -1.83 -6.03 -1.64
CA TYR A 60 -1.91 -7.49 -1.65
C TYR A 60 -2.29 -7.97 -3.05
N PHE A 61 -1.59 -8.99 -3.53
CA PHE A 61 -1.71 -9.52 -4.88
C PHE A 61 -1.03 -10.90 -4.98
N ASP A 62 -1.75 -11.87 -5.54
CA ASP A 62 -1.22 -13.19 -5.90
C ASP A 62 -0.94 -13.24 -7.41
N ASP A 63 -0.03 -14.09 -7.86
CA ASP A 63 0.29 -14.25 -9.27
C ASP A 63 -0.63 -15.27 -9.97
N ARG A 64 -1.50 -15.95 -9.22
CA ARG A 64 -2.46 -16.96 -9.71
C ARG A 64 -3.89 -16.46 -9.69
N HIS A 65 -4.63 -16.86 -10.72
CA HIS A 65 -6.05 -16.53 -10.90
C HIS A 65 -6.98 -17.74 -10.70
N THR A 66 -6.51 -18.77 -9.99
CA THR A 66 -7.25 -20.03 -9.77
C THR A 66 -7.77 -20.14 -8.35
N PRO A 67 -8.76 -21.01 -8.06
CA PRO A 67 -9.17 -21.30 -6.68
C PRO A 67 -7.98 -21.70 -5.81
N ARG A 68 -7.98 -21.29 -4.54
CA ARG A 68 -6.96 -21.66 -3.57
C ARG A 68 -6.91 -23.18 -3.39
N PRO A 69 -5.73 -23.83 -3.43
CA PRO A 69 -5.65 -25.28 -3.25
C PRO A 69 -6.23 -25.75 -1.91
N GLU A 70 -6.02 -24.96 -0.85
CA GLU A 70 -6.44 -25.25 0.52
C GLU A 70 -7.94 -24.99 0.76
N MET A 71 -8.59 -24.12 -0.02
CA MET A 71 -10.02 -23.74 0.10
C MET A 71 -10.77 -23.84 -1.24
N SER A 72 -10.42 -24.86 -2.03
CA SER A 72 -10.81 -24.94 -3.45
C SER A 72 -12.31 -25.08 -3.66
N ARG A 73 -13.01 -25.75 -2.74
CA ARG A 73 -14.46 -25.97 -2.84
C ARG A 73 -15.22 -24.69 -2.56
N GLU A 74 -14.82 -23.98 -1.50
CA GLU A 74 -15.43 -22.75 -1.01
C GLU A 74 -15.24 -21.61 -2.02
N ASP A 75 -14.04 -21.48 -2.61
CA ASP A 75 -13.77 -20.50 -3.65
C ASP A 75 -14.65 -20.75 -4.90
N ARG A 76 -14.77 -22.02 -5.35
CA ARG A 76 -15.63 -22.37 -6.48
C ARG A 76 -17.12 -22.13 -6.19
N GLN A 77 -17.57 -22.41 -4.97
CA GLN A 77 -18.93 -22.13 -4.55
C GLN A 77 -19.21 -20.62 -4.55
N THR A 78 -18.25 -19.82 -4.10
CA THR A 78 -18.35 -18.36 -4.13
C THR A 78 -18.47 -17.83 -5.56
N ALA A 79 -17.77 -18.44 -6.51
CA ALA A 79 -17.79 -18.08 -7.93
C ALA A 79 -18.95 -18.72 -8.72
N GLN A 80 -19.79 -19.56 -8.11
CA GLN A 80 -20.76 -20.42 -8.82
C GLN A 80 -21.76 -19.63 -9.67
N ASN A 81 -22.18 -18.45 -9.19
CA ASN A 81 -23.20 -17.62 -9.86
C ASN A 81 -22.61 -16.63 -10.88
N ILE A 82 -21.28 -16.61 -11.06
CA ILE A 82 -20.62 -15.74 -12.02
C ILE A 82 -20.50 -16.53 -13.33
N SER A 83 -21.07 -16.03 -14.42
CA SER A 83 -20.98 -16.71 -15.72
C SER A 83 -19.73 -16.30 -16.50
N ASP A 84 -19.26 -15.06 -16.33
CA ASP A 84 -18.07 -14.54 -17.01
C ASP A 84 -16.78 -15.09 -16.37
N GLU A 85 -15.94 -15.73 -17.18
CA GLU A 85 -14.72 -16.38 -16.70
C GLU A 85 -13.68 -15.35 -16.24
N ASN A 86 -13.59 -14.20 -16.91
CA ASN A 86 -12.68 -13.12 -16.48
C ASN A 86 -13.06 -12.59 -15.10
N ALA A 87 -14.36 -12.42 -14.86
CA ALA A 87 -14.87 -12.01 -13.55
C ALA A 87 -14.60 -13.08 -12.47
N LYS A 88 -14.66 -14.38 -12.80
CA LYS A 88 -14.25 -15.45 -11.86
C LYS A 88 -12.77 -15.41 -11.55
N GLU A 89 -11.92 -15.30 -12.57
CA GLU A 89 -10.46 -15.19 -12.39
C GLU A 89 -10.10 -13.98 -11.51
N GLN A 90 -10.77 -12.85 -11.72
CA GLN A 90 -10.60 -11.66 -10.91
C GLN A 90 -11.09 -11.86 -9.47
N LEU A 91 -12.21 -12.57 -9.27
CA LEU A 91 -12.70 -12.95 -7.94
C LEU A 91 -11.67 -13.83 -7.22
N TYR A 92 -11.17 -14.89 -7.86
CA TYR A 92 -10.17 -15.79 -7.27
C TYR A 92 -8.89 -15.03 -6.89
N LEU A 93 -8.43 -14.13 -7.75
CA LEU A 93 -7.30 -13.27 -7.44
C LEU A 93 -7.55 -12.40 -6.20
N ASN A 94 -8.75 -11.82 -6.06
CA ASN A 94 -9.11 -11.03 -4.89
C ASN A 94 -9.24 -11.87 -3.61
N LEU A 95 -9.77 -13.09 -3.70
CA LEU A 95 -9.84 -14.04 -2.59
C LEU A 95 -8.43 -14.40 -2.10
N ARG A 96 -7.51 -14.70 -3.03
CA ARG A 96 -6.09 -14.96 -2.71
C ARG A 96 -5.39 -13.76 -2.09
N ALA A 97 -5.58 -12.56 -2.65
CA ALA A 97 -5.03 -11.35 -2.07
C ALA A 97 -5.61 -11.06 -0.68
N GLY A 98 -6.89 -11.39 -0.45
CA GLY A 98 -7.52 -11.34 0.87
C GLY A 98 -6.82 -12.28 1.86
N ALA A 99 -6.52 -13.51 1.44
CA ALA A 99 -5.75 -14.46 2.24
C ALA A 99 -4.31 -13.98 2.51
N GLU A 100 -3.61 -13.42 1.51
CA GLU A 100 -2.25 -12.86 1.68
C GLU A 100 -2.23 -11.72 2.72
N SER A 101 -3.32 -10.96 2.84
CA SER A 101 -3.44 -9.91 3.85
C SER A 101 -3.49 -10.43 5.29
N GLY A 102 -3.86 -11.71 5.49
CA GLY A 102 -4.16 -12.29 6.79
C GLY A 102 -5.56 -11.95 7.33
N TRP A 103 -6.38 -11.22 6.57
CA TRP A 103 -7.75 -10.81 6.91
C TRP A 103 -8.78 -11.50 5.97
N ASP A 104 -8.89 -12.83 6.10
CA ASP A 104 -9.73 -13.71 5.27
C ASP A 104 -11.01 -14.15 6.03
N PHE A 105 -12.21 -13.67 5.71
CA PHE A 105 -12.50 -12.44 4.96
C PHE A 105 -13.14 -11.38 5.86
N SER A 106 -13.02 -10.12 5.44
CA SER A 106 -13.53 -8.96 6.16
C SER A 106 -14.25 -8.02 5.20
N SER A 107 -15.32 -7.37 5.68
CA SER A 107 -16.02 -6.29 4.96
C SER A 107 -15.08 -5.15 4.52
N ARG A 108 -13.94 -5.03 5.19
CA ARG A 108 -12.78 -4.21 4.81
C ARG A 108 -12.41 -4.30 3.33
N TRP A 109 -12.56 -5.47 2.72
CA TRP A 109 -12.17 -5.73 1.32
C TRP A 109 -13.36 -5.71 0.35
N PHE A 110 -14.59 -5.59 0.85
CA PHE A 110 -15.81 -5.75 0.06
C PHE A 110 -16.32 -4.41 -0.46
N ARG A 111 -16.93 -4.41 -1.64
CA ARG A 111 -17.64 -3.23 -2.15
C ARG A 111 -19.02 -3.09 -1.50
N VAL A 112 -19.67 -4.21 -1.22
CA VAL A 112 -20.97 -4.30 -0.54
C VAL A 112 -20.74 -5.13 0.72
N ALA A 113 -21.10 -4.57 1.88
CA ALA A 113 -20.99 -5.27 3.14
C ALA A 113 -21.77 -6.60 3.06
N ASP A 114 -21.22 -7.66 3.65
CA ASP A 114 -21.79 -9.02 3.68
C ASP A 114 -21.87 -9.76 2.32
N GLU A 115 -21.43 -9.15 1.21
CA GLU A 115 -21.32 -9.82 -0.09
C GLU A 115 -19.86 -10.14 -0.43
N ILE A 116 -19.42 -11.37 -0.13
CA ILE A 116 -18.07 -11.85 -0.43
C ILE A 116 -17.72 -11.78 -1.92
N GLN A 117 -18.69 -11.94 -2.83
CA GLN A 117 -18.48 -11.82 -4.28
C GLN A 117 -18.06 -10.40 -4.70
N SER A 118 -18.31 -9.41 -3.84
CA SER A 118 -17.94 -8.02 -4.06
C SER A 118 -16.51 -7.68 -3.61
N ILE A 119 -15.73 -8.70 -3.19
CA ILE A 119 -14.34 -8.54 -2.77
C ILE A 119 -13.48 -7.95 -3.88
N GLN A 120 -12.69 -6.93 -3.53
CA GLN A 120 -11.87 -6.15 -4.45
C GLN A 120 -10.49 -5.82 -3.88
N THR A 121 -9.92 -6.73 -3.09
CA THR A 121 -8.65 -6.56 -2.36
C THR A 121 -7.53 -6.02 -3.23
N THR A 122 -7.41 -6.48 -4.48
CA THR A 122 -6.35 -6.03 -5.38
C THR A 122 -6.54 -4.58 -5.84
N ASN A 123 -7.73 -3.99 -5.75
CA ASN A 123 -7.95 -2.59 -6.13
C ASN A 123 -7.59 -1.59 -5.03
N MET A 124 -6.97 -2.06 -3.94
CA MET A 124 -6.73 -1.29 -2.73
C MET A 124 -5.24 -1.27 -2.34
N ALA A 125 -4.73 -0.09 -1.97
CA ALA A 125 -3.45 0.05 -1.29
C ALA A 125 -3.69 0.00 0.23
N ALA A 126 -3.31 -1.12 0.84
CA ALA A 126 -3.58 -1.38 2.24
C ALA A 126 -2.61 -0.63 3.17
N VAL A 127 -3.13 0.14 4.11
CA VAL A 127 -2.32 1.02 4.98
C VAL A 127 -1.41 0.25 5.95
N ASP A 128 -1.86 -0.90 6.41
CA ASP A 128 -1.10 -1.86 7.21
C ASP A 128 0.13 -2.38 6.47
N LEU A 129 -0.05 -2.90 5.24
CA LEU A 129 1.07 -3.35 4.41
C LEU A 129 2.09 -2.24 4.22
N ASN A 130 1.63 -1.03 3.88
CA ASN A 130 2.52 0.09 3.64
C ASN A 130 3.24 0.56 4.92
N SER A 131 2.63 0.41 6.08
CA SER A 131 3.29 0.66 7.37
C SER A 131 4.36 -0.39 7.69
N MET A 132 4.12 -1.65 7.34
CA MET A 132 5.12 -2.72 7.44
C MET A 132 6.29 -2.47 6.47
N LEU A 133 6.01 -2.06 5.23
CA LEU A 133 7.05 -1.71 4.25
C LEU A 133 7.87 -0.49 4.66
N TYR A 134 7.24 0.53 5.27
CA TYR A 134 7.96 1.66 5.87
C TYR A 134 8.93 1.18 6.96
N THR A 135 8.48 0.27 7.81
CA THR A 135 9.32 -0.32 8.88
C THR A 135 10.47 -1.13 8.27
N LEU A 136 10.21 -1.89 7.22
CA LEU A 136 11.23 -2.66 6.49
C LEU A 136 12.29 -1.74 5.87
N GLU A 137 11.88 -0.70 5.14
CA GLU A 137 12.78 0.29 4.54
C GLU A 137 13.64 1.01 5.59
N SER A 138 13.02 1.40 6.72
CA SER A 138 13.71 2.04 7.84
C SER A 138 14.73 1.09 8.50
N THR A 139 14.37 -0.18 8.66
CA THR A 139 15.27 -1.21 9.23
C THR A 139 16.46 -1.47 8.30
N ILE A 140 16.24 -1.52 6.98
CA ILE A 140 17.31 -1.66 5.99
C ILE A 140 18.23 -0.43 6.01
N ALA A 141 17.68 0.78 6.09
CA ALA A 141 18.47 2.01 6.19
C ALA A 141 19.37 2.01 7.44
N GLU A 142 18.84 1.54 8.57
CA GLU A 142 19.61 1.39 9.80
C GLU A 142 20.70 0.33 9.66
N ALA A 143 20.38 -0.84 9.10
CA ALA A 143 21.35 -1.90 8.85
C ALA A 143 22.54 -1.39 8.01
N TYR A 144 22.28 -0.66 6.92
CA TYR A 144 23.33 -0.04 6.12
C TYR A 144 24.13 1.03 6.87
N THR A 145 23.50 1.77 7.78
CA THR A 145 24.21 2.74 8.63
C THR A 145 25.20 2.01 9.54
N LEU A 146 24.78 0.91 10.16
CA LEU A 146 25.58 0.12 11.09
C LEU A 146 26.79 -0.55 10.41
N ILE A 147 26.64 -0.97 9.15
CA ILE A 147 27.76 -1.53 8.35
C ILE A 147 28.53 -0.46 7.56
N LYS A 148 28.35 0.83 7.88
CA LYS A 148 29.08 1.97 7.31
C LYS A 148 28.93 2.11 5.78
N GLN A 149 27.72 1.91 5.28
CA GLN A 149 27.34 2.09 3.88
C GLN A 149 26.37 3.30 3.71
N PRO A 150 26.86 4.55 3.83
CA PRO A 150 26.03 5.74 4.00
C PRO A 150 25.15 6.08 2.77
N LEU A 151 25.63 5.78 1.56
CA LEU A 151 24.86 6.04 0.33
C LEU A 151 23.60 5.16 0.26
N LEU A 152 23.75 3.88 0.59
CA LEU A 152 22.63 2.93 0.61
C LEU A 152 21.66 3.23 1.76
N ALA A 153 22.19 3.57 2.94
CA ALA A 153 21.38 4.01 4.08
C ALA A 153 20.52 5.23 3.71
N THR A 154 21.12 6.23 3.04
CA THR A 154 20.41 7.44 2.61
C THR A 154 19.33 7.12 1.56
N SER A 155 19.62 6.23 0.61
CA SER A 155 18.66 5.81 -0.40
C SER A 155 17.41 5.17 0.22
N PHE A 156 17.60 4.23 1.16
CA PHE A 156 16.48 3.58 1.86
C PHE A 156 15.73 4.53 2.81
N ARG A 157 16.43 5.46 3.46
CA ARG A 157 15.77 6.50 4.28
C ARG A 157 14.83 7.37 3.44
N LYS A 158 15.30 7.82 2.26
CA LYS A 158 14.46 8.57 1.32
C LYS A 158 13.26 7.76 0.83
N ALA A 159 13.43 6.45 0.61
CA ALA A 159 12.32 5.58 0.24
C ALA A 159 11.26 5.50 1.36
N ALA A 160 11.70 5.29 2.61
CA ALA A 160 10.83 5.27 3.78
C ALA A 160 10.10 6.59 3.99
N GLU A 161 10.80 7.73 3.91
CA GLU A 161 10.21 9.06 4.02
C GLU A 161 9.16 9.32 2.94
N ARG A 162 9.47 8.99 1.67
CA ARG A 162 8.52 9.12 0.56
C ARG A 162 7.28 8.26 0.76
N ARG A 163 7.42 7.05 1.30
CA ARG A 163 6.28 6.19 1.64
C ARG A 163 5.45 6.79 2.77
N ALA A 164 6.08 7.22 3.86
CA ALA A 164 5.40 7.84 5.00
C ALA A 164 4.65 9.11 4.62
N GLU A 165 5.23 9.96 3.77
CA GLU A 165 4.53 11.13 3.19
C GLU A 165 3.31 10.70 2.37
N THR A 166 3.47 9.68 1.52
CA THR A 166 2.37 9.18 0.68
C THR A 166 1.25 8.55 1.51
N ILE A 167 1.58 7.79 2.56
CA ILE A 167 0.59 7.26 3.51
C ILE A 167 -0.14 8.40 4.20
N ARG A 168 0.57 9.40 4.74
CA ARG A 168 -0.05 10.55 5.41
C ARG A 168 -0.94 11.37 4.49
N ARG A 169 -0.56 11.51 3.22
CA ARG A 169 -1.33 12.29 2.25
C ARG A 169 -2.59 11.58 1.77
N TYR A 170 -2.48 10.27 1.50
CA TYR A 170 -3.54 9.54 0.81
C TYR A 170 -4.35 8.64 1.76
N CYS A 171 -3.73 8.06 2.78
CA CYS A 171 -4.43 7.14 3.68
C CYS A 171 -4.98 7.82 4.93
N TRP A 172 -4.77 9.11 5.16
CA TRP A 172 -5.31 9.82 6.32
C TRP A 172 -6.68 10.42 6.00
N ASP A 173 -7.69 10.08 6.81
CA ASP A 173 -9.00 10.72 6.78
C ASP A 173 -9.08 11.77 7.89
N GLU A 174 -9.19 13.04 7.50
CA GLU A 174 -9.24 14.16 8.46
C GLU A 174 -10.55 14.20 9.25
N SER A 175 -11.66 13.72 8.67
CA SER A 175 -12.97 13.74 9.30
C SER A 175 -13.09 12.68 10.41
N GLU A 176 -12.62 11.47 10.12
CA GLU A 176 -12.63 10.34 11.05
C GLU A 176 -11.38 10.29 11.95
N ARG A 177 -10.36 11.10 11.65
CA ARG A 177 -9.04 11.14 12.33
C ARG A 177 -8.38 9.76 12.40
N PHE A 178 -8.49 9.00 11.32
CA PHE A 178 -8.01 7.64 11.24
C PHE A 178 -7.36 7.34 9.89
N PHE A 179 -6.48 6.35 9.87
CA PHE A 179 -5.85 5.88 8.65
C PHE A 179 -6.73 4.85 7.93
N VAL A 180 -7.20 5.19 6.73
CA VAL A 180 -8.08 4.38 5.90
C VAL A 180 -7.34 3.68 4.76
N ILE A 181 -7.99 2.70 4.16
CA ILE A 181 -7.47 2.02 2.97
C ILE A 181 -7.71 2.91 1.76
N MET A 182 -6.67 3.06 0.94
CA MET A 182 -6.77 3.82 -0.29
C MET A 182 -7.31 2.93 -1.42
N THR A 183 -8.52 3.24 -1.90
CA THR A 183 -9.10 2.59 -3.08
C THR A 183 -8.91 3.48 -4.32
N ARG A 184 -9.00 2.91 -5.52
CA ARG A 184 -8.94 3.69 -6.78
C ARG A 184 -9.89 4.89 -6.86
N ARG A 185 -11.07 4.87 -6.23
CA ARG A 185 -12.01 6.01 -6.19
C ARG A 185 -11.41 7.22 -5.44
N HIS A 186 -10.88 6.96 -4.26
CA HIS A 186 -10.21 7.96 -3.42
C HIS A 186 -8.98 8.58 -4.11
N ILE A 187 -8.24 7.81 -4.93
CA ILE A 187 -7.07 8.33 -5.68
C ILE A 187 -7.45 9.49 -6.61
N ILE A 188 -8.63 9.43 -7.22
CA ILE A 188 -9.11 10.45 -8.16
C ILE A 188 -9.61 11.70 -7.41
N GLN A 189 -10.27 11.52 -6.26
CA GLN A 189 -10.83 12.63 -5.48
C GLN A 189 -9.76 13.49 -4.78
N VAL A 190 -8.71 12.85 -4.23
CA VAL A 190 -7.63 13.55 -3.51
C VAL A 190 -6.79 14.45 -4.43
N ASP A 191 -6.79 14.20 -5.74
CA ASP A 191 -6.07 15.02 -6.72
C ASP A 191 -6.88 16.20 -7.27
N GLU A 192 -8.21 16.21 -7.11
CA GLU A 192 -9.07 17.36 -7.41
C GLU A 192 -9.13 18.37 -6.24
N GLN A 193 -9.02 17.88 -5.00
CA GLN A 193 -9.03 18.69 -3.77
C GLN A 193 -7.80 19.56 -3.46
N PRO A 194 -6.56 19.38 -3.99
CA PRO A 194 -5.40 20.16 -3.54
C PRO A 194 -5.49 21.65 -3.91
N TRP A 195 -6.32 21.99 -4.90
CA TRP A 195 -6.44 23.36 -5.39
C TRP A 195 -7.65 24.10 -4.83
N GLN A 196 -8.73 23.42 -4.42
CA GLN A 196 -9.93 24.09 -3.95
C GLN A 196 -9.77 24.66 -2.54
N ASP A 197 -9.11 23.96 -1.62
CA ASP A 197 -8.96 24.41 -0.23
C ASP A 197 -7.93 25.55 -0.08
N CYS A 198 -6.89 25.56 -0.92
CA CYS A 198 -5.95 26.68 -1.04
C CYS A 198 -6.62 27.90 -1.68
N PHE A 199 -7.42 27.74 -2.74
CA PHE A 199 -8.12 28.86 -3.37
C PHE A 199 -9.20 29.45 -2.46
N LEU A 200 -9.96 28.62 -1.75
CA LEU A 200 -10.98 29.07 -0.81
C LEU A 200 -10.38 29.75 0.42
N SER A 201 -9.25 29.27 0.93
CA SER A 201 -8.53 29.93 2.04
C SER A 201 -7.93 31.27 1.62
N ILE A 202 -7.35 31.36 0.42
CA ILE A 202 -6.80 32.61 -0.13
C ILE A 202 -7.93 33.59 -0.50
N GLN A 203 -9.05 33.14 -1.07
CA GLN A 203 -10.21 33.99 -1.35
C GLN A 203 -10.87 34.52 -0.06
N LYS A 204 -10.98 33.70 0.99
CA LYS A 204 -11.47 34.16 2.31
C LYS A 204 -10.53 35.17 2.97
N LEU A 205 -9.21 35.03 2.79
CA LEU A 205 -8.22 36.00 3.27
C LEU A 205 -8.25 37.30 2.47
N LEU A 206 -8.45 37.24 1.15
CA LEU A 206 -8.56 38.41 0.26
C LEU A 206 -9.90 39.14 0.36
N GLN A 207 -10.98 38.46 0.75
CA GLN A 207 -12.27 39.09 1.05
C GLN A 207 -12.25 39.83 2.40
N LYS A 208 -11.51 39.33 3.39
CA LYS A 208 -11.32 40.02 4.68
C LYS A 208 -10.48 41.29 4.59
N SER A 209 -9.62 41.44 3.57
CA SER A 209 -8.80 42.65 3.38
C SER A 209 -9.49 43.76 2.57
N LYS A 210 -10.71 43.52 2.07
CA LYS A 210 -11.49 44.49 1.28
C LYS A 210 -12.72 45.07 2.01
N GLN A 211 -12.91 44.80 3.29
CA GLN A 211 -13.93 45.48 4.08
C GLN A 211 -13.35 46.79 4.64
N PRO A 212 -13.84 47.97 4.23
CA PRO A 212 -13.47 49.22 4.88
C PRO A 212 -14.08 49.27 6.29
N LEU A 213 -13.35 49.91 7.21
CA LEU A 213 -13.81 50.27 8.57
C LEU A 213 -15.09 51.11 8.53
#